data_AF-A0A484HLR5-F1
#
_entry.id   AF-A0A484HLR5-F1
#
_cell.length_a   1.000
_cell.length_b   1.000
_cell.length_c   1.000
_cell.angle_alpha   90.00
_cell.angle_beta   90.00
_cell.angle_gamma   90.00
#
_symmetry.space_group_name_H-M   'P 1'
#
loop_
_entity.id
_entity.type
_entity.pdbx_description
1 polymer ?
#
loop_
_entity_poly.entity_id
_entity_poly.type
_entity_poly.pdbx_seq_one_letter_code
_entity_poly.pdbx_strand_id
1 'polypeptide(L)'
;MSAWEKEKSEIKKELASSLKSEKEINKIVVFGSFLHSENPGDIDVAVFQDSDESYLDLAMKYRRLTRGVSRRIAVDIIPIKPAARAHSFLSEIESGELIYER
;
A
#
# COMPACT_ATOMS: atom_id res chain seq x y z
N MET A 1 1.06 -12.18 -21.19
CA MET A 1 0.96 -11.17 -20.13
C MET A 1 0.33 -9.93 -20.74
N SER A 2 -0.76 -9.42 -20.17
CA SER A 2 -1.35 -8.16 -20.63
C SER A 2 -0.39 -7.00 -20.31
N ALA A 3 -0.48 -5.90 -21.06
CA ALA A 3 0.33 -4.70 -20.77
C ALA A 3 0.14 -4.22 -19.32
N TRP A 4 -1.08 -4.36 -18.80
CA TRP A 4 -1.45 -4.02 -17.43
C TRP A 4 -0.85 -4.93 -16.36
N GLU A 5 -0.68 -6.23 -16.59
CA GLU A 5 -0.01 -7.10 -15.62
C GLU A 5 1.44 -6.66 -15.36
N LYS A 6 2.14 -6.25 -16.42
CA LYS A 6 3.51 -5.74 -16.31
C LYS A 6 3.54 -4.40 -15.57
N GLU A 7 2.65 -3.48 -15.93
CA GLU A 7 2.50 -2.18 -15.25
C GLU A 7 2.20 -2.34 -13.76
N LYS A 8 1.23 -3.20 -13.39
CA LYS A 8 0.91 -3.50 -11.99
C LYS A 8 2.11 -4.06 -11.23
N SER A 9 2.88 -4.93 -11.86
CA SER A 9 4.11 -5.49 -11.26
C SER A 9 5.15 -4.40 -10.99
N GLU A 10 5.34 -3.46 -11.92
CA GLU A 10 6.25 -2.33 -11.76
C GLU A 10 5.78 -1.36 -10.67
N ILE A 11 4.49 -1.03 -10.64
CA ILE A 11 3.86 -0.19 -9.60
C ILE A 11 4.10 -0.79 -8.21
N LYS A 12 3.83 -2.09 -8.02
CA LYS A 12 4.04 -2.77 -6.73
C LYS A 12 5.51 -2.75 -6.30
N LYS A 13 6.45 -2.96 -7.23
CA LYS A 13 7.90 -2.91 -6.95
C LYS A 13 8.34 -1.51 -6.55
N GLU A 14 7.90 -0.49 -7.27
CA GLU A 14 8.18 0.91 -6.96
C GLU A 14 7.62 1.27 -5.58
N LEU A 15 6.36 0.93 -5.31
CA LEU A 15 5.69 1.15 -4.02
C LEU A 15 6.46 0.54 -2.85
N ALA A 16 6.83 -0.75 -2.95
CA ALA A 16 7.63 -1.42 -1.93
C ALA A 16 8.99 -0.72 -1.75
N SER A 17 9.65 -0.33 -2.85
CA SER A 17 10.96 0.33 -2.80
C SER A 17 10.91 1.72 -2.14
N SER A 18 9.82 2.47 -2.34
CA SER A 18 9.61 3.81 -1.78
C SER A 18 9.36 3.80 -0.27
N LEU A 19 8.79 2.70 0.25
CA LEU A 19 8.35 2.61 1.64
C LEU A 19 9.29 1.77 2.52
N LYS A 20 9.95 0.73 1.98
CA LYS A 20 10.73 -0.23 2.78
C LYS A 20 11.89 0.37 3.59
N SER A 21 12.34 1.60 3.27
CA SER A 21 13.40 2.30 4.02
C SER A 21 12.92 2.88 5.34
N GLU A 22 11.61 3.04 5.52
CA GLU A 22 11.03 3.58 6.73
C GLU A 22 11.10 2.54 7.86
N LYS A 23 11.63 2.96 9.01
CA LYS A 23 11.94 2.03 10.11
C LYS A 23 10.69 1.50 10.77
N GLU A 24 9.62 2.28 10.79
CA GLU A 24 8.37 1.89 11.41
C GLU A 24 7.55 0.90 10.58
N ILE A 25 7.85 0.75 9.28
CA ILE A 25 7.06 -0.10 8.39
C ILE A 25 7.52 -1.56 8.55
N ASN A 26 6.56 -2.40 8.93
CA ASN A 26 6.75 -3.83 9.16
C ASN A 26 6.19 -4.68 8.02
N LYS A 27 5.09 -4.24 7.39
CA LYS A 27 4.41 -4.98 6.33
C LYS A 27 3.65 -4.05 5.41
N ILE A 28 3.66 -4.34 4.10
CA ILE A 28 2.90 -3.60 3.08
C ILE A 28 2.07 -4.59 2.28
N VAL A 29 0.76 -4.34 2.22
CA VAL A 29 -0.21 -5.16 1.49
C VAL A 29 -0.95 -4.28 0.49
N VAL A 30 -1.03 -4.75 -0.75
CA VAL A 30 -1.89 -4.15 -1.78
C VAL A 30 -3.19 -4.94 -1.83
N PHE A 31 -4.32 -4.27 -1.84
CA PHE A 31 -5.62 -4.94 -1.86
C PHE A 31 -6.61 -4.19 -2.77
N GLY A 32 -7.89 -4.55 -2.70
CA GLY A 32 -8.94 -3.89 -3.46
C GLY A 32 -8.92 -4.21 -4.96
N SER A 33 -9.51 -3.32 -5.75
CA SER A 33 -9.77 -3.56 -7.17
C SER A 33 -8.50 -3.68 -8.02
N PHE A 34 -7.39 -3.11 -7.54
CA PHE A 34 -6.09 -3.12 -8.22
C PHE A 34 -5.60 -4.53 -8.55
N LEU A 35 -5.89 -5.52 -7.72
CA LEU A 35 -5.42 -6.90 -7.94
C LEU A 35 -6.14 -7.58 -9.12
N HIS A 36 -7.44 -7.34 -9.27
CA HIS A 36 -8.28 -8.14 -10.18
C HIS A 36 -8.82 -7.38 -11.39
N SER A 37 -8.91 -6.04 -11.34
CA SER A 37 -9.41 -5.23 -12.45
C SER A 37 -8.42 -5.19 -13.62
N GLU A 38 -8.88 -5.33 -14.86
CA GLU A 38 -8.01 -5.17 -16.03
C GLU A 38 -7.49 -3.73 -16.21
N ASN A 39 -8.24 -2.74 -15.70
CA ASN A 39 -7.91 -1.32 -15.75
C ASN A 39 -8.25 -0.67 -14.40
N PRO A 40 -7.34 -0.75 -13.42
CA PRO A 40 -7.61 -0.20 -12.08
C PRO A 40 -7.56 1.33 -12.08
N GLY A 41 -8.50 1.97 -11.39
CA GLY A 41 -8.51 3.44 -11.23
C GLY A 41 -7.56 3.93 -10.14
N ASP A 42 -7.39 3.09 -9.11
CA ASP A 42 -6.61 3.35 -7.91
C ASP A 42 -5.88 2.09 -7.42
N ILE A 43 -5.03 2.28 -6.41
CA ILE A 43 -4.39 1.22 -5.65
C ILE A 43 -4.59 1.47 -4.15
N ASP A 44 -5.21 0.50 -3.48
CA ASP A 44 -5.39 0.49 -2.03
C ASP A 44 -4.20 -0.18 -1.36
N VAL A 45 -3.57 0.52 -0.42
CA VAL A 45 -2.33 0.09 0.23
C VAL A 45 -2.47 0.14 1.74
N ALA A 46 -2.39 -1.02 2.38
CA ALA A 46 -2.31 -1.15 3.83
C ALA A 46 -0.84 -1.17 4.24
N VAL A 47 -0.44 -0.21 5.09
CA VAL A 47 0.92 -0.11 5.64
C VAL A 47 0.86 -0.40 7.13
N PHE A 48 1.29 -1.60 7.52
CA PHE A 48 1.40 -1.97 8.93
C PHE A 48 2.67 -1.37 9.52
N GLN A 49 2.51 -0.62 10.60
CA GLN A 49 3.59 0.18 11.17
C GLN A 49 3.51 0.29 12.70
N ASP A 50 4.64 0.53 13.36
CA ASP A 50 4.77 0.64 14.82
C ASP A 50 5.21 2.02 15.33
N SER A 51 5.11 3.06 14.52
CA SER A 51 5.37 4.45 14.90
C SER A 51 4.32 4.98 15.89
N ASP A 52 4.79 5.86 16.77
CA ASP A 52 3.97 6.64 17.68
C ASP A 52 3.36 7.90 17.02
N GLU A 53 3.73 8.20 15.78
CA GLU A 53 3.17 9.31 14.99
C GLU A 53 1.64 9.17 14.78
N SER A 54 0.99 10.30 14.52
CA SER A 54 -0.44 10.34 14.26
C SER A 54 -0.78 9.70 12.91
N TYR A 55 -2.02 9.22 12.77
CA TYR A 55 -2.49 8.64 11.50
C TYR A 55 -2.32 9.62 10.33
N LEU A 56 -2.67 10.90 10.53
CA LEU A 56 -2.62 11.90 9.48
C LEU A 56 -1.18 12.18 9.04
N ASP A 57 -0.25 12.29 9.99
CA ASP A 57 1.17 12.55 9.69
C ASP A 57 1.78 11.39 8.89
N LEU A 58 1.50 10.15 9.31
CA LEU A 58 1.96 8.96 8.59
C LEU A 58 1.35 8.85 7.19
N ALA A 59 0.04 9.07 7.05
CA ALA A 59 -0.62 9.05 5.75
C ALA A 59 -0.04 10.10 4.80
N MET A 60 0.25 11.31 5.30
CA MET A 60 0.87 12.38 4.52
C MET A 60 2.34 12.07 4.17
N LYS A 61 3.11 11.53 5.12
CA LYS A 61 4.48 11.05 4.91
C LYS A 61 4.53 10.00 3.80
N TYR A 62 3.70 8.97 3.88
CA TYR A 62 3.69 7.89 2.90
C TYR A 62 3.22 8.35 1.52
N ARG A 63 2.19 9.21 1.43
CA ARG A 63 1.80 9.85 0.16
C ARG A 63 2.95 10.63 -0.49
N ARG A 64 3.78 11.30 0.32
CA ARG A 64 4.96 12.01 -0.19
C ARG A 64 6.01 11.03 -0.73
N LEU A 65 6.27 9.93 -0.03
CA LEU A 65 7.24 8.92 -0.44
C LEU A 65 6.81 8.19 -1.72
N THR A 66 5.51 7.95 -1.89
CA THR A 66 4.94 7.24 -3.05
C THR A 66 4.53 8.18 -4.20
N ARG A 67 5.02 9.43 -4.19
CA ARG A 67 4.73 10.41 -5.25
C ARG A 67 5.16 9.94 -6.64
N GLY A 68 6.13 9.03 -6.73
CA GLY A 68 6.51 8.35 -7.98
C GLY A 68 5.35 7.56 -8.57
N VAL A 69 4.80 6.65 -7.77
CA VAL A 69 3.63 5.83 -8.08
C VAL A 69 2.38 6.68 -8.32
N SER A 70 2.17 7.72 -7.50
CA SER A 70 0.99 8.61 -7.58
C SER A 70 0.87 9.38 -8.92
N ARG A 71 1.95 9.45 -9.71
CA ARG A 71 1.90 10.03 -11.06
C ARG A 71 1.34 9.07 -12.11
N ARG A 72 1.26 7.77 -11.79
CA ARG A 72 0.81 6.70 -12.68
C ARG A 72 -0.61 6.27 -12.36
N ILE A 73 -0.94 6.18 -11.07
CA ILE A 73 -2.24 5.74 -10.57
C ILE A 73 -2.56 6.45 -9.25
N ALA A 74 -3.84 6.66 -8.94
CA ALA A 74 -4.23 7.19 -7.64
C ALA A 74 -3.85 6.19 -6.54
N VAL A 75 -3.20 6.65 -5.47
CA VAL A 75 -2.73 5.79 -4.37
C VAL A 75 -3.51 6.15 -3.11
N ASP A 76 -4.26 5.20 -2.57
CA ASP A 76 -4.82 5.31 -1.24
C ASP A 76 -3.96 4.52 -0.24
N ILE A 77 -3.46 5.22 0.79
CA ILE A 77 -2.55 4.63 1.77
C ILE A 77 -3.20 4.71 3.14
N ILE A 78 -3.30 3.56 3.77
CA ILE A 78 -3.91 3.38 5.08
C ILE A 78 -2.83 2.87 6.05
N PRO A 79 -2.28 3.75 6.91
CA PRO A 79 -1.44 3.33 8.02
C PRO A 79 -2.24 2.53 9.05
N ILE A 80 -1.74 1.34 9.41
CA ILE A 80 -2.40 0.42 10.33
C ILE A 80 -1.47 0.17 11.53
N LYS A 81 -1.94 0.52 12.72
CA LYS A 81 -1.28 0.11 13.97
C LYS A 81 -1.66 -1.34 14.30
N PRO A 82 -0.74 -2.17 14.82
CA PRO A 82 -1.00 -3.56 15.21
C PRO A 82 -2.20 -3.75 16.14
N ALA A 83 -2.45 -2.76 17.01
CA ALA A 83 -3.55 -2.76 17.98
C ALA A 83 -4.89 -2.26 17.39
N ALA A 84 -4.87 -1.53 16.27
CA ALA A 84 -6.04 -0.92 15.64
C ALA A 84 -6.67 -1.83 14.57
N ARG A 85 -6.78 -3.13 14.87
CA ARG A 85 -7.42 -4.14 14.00
C ARG A 85 -8.92 -3.87 13.88
N ALA A 86 -9.30 -2.93 13.01
CA ALA A 86 -10.69 -2.65 12.69
C ALA A 86 -11.28 -3.83 11.88
N HIS A 87 -12.41 -4.37 12.35
CA HIS A 87 -12.98 -5.64 11.89
C HIS A 87 -13.43 -5.68 10.41
N SER A 88 -13.74 -4.55 9.76
CA SER A 88 -14.27 -4.54 8.39
C SER A 88 -13.21 -4.52 7.29
N PHE A 89 -12.08 -3.84 7.50
CA PHE A 89 -11.00 -3.75 6.50
C PHE A 89 -10.05 -4.95 6.53
N LEU A 90 -10.06 -5.71 7.62
CA LEU A 90 -9.13 -6.82 7.83
C LEU A 90 -9.31 -7.94 6.80
N SER A 91 -10.54 -8.35 6.52
CA SER A 91 -10.80 -9.43 5.56
C SER A 91 -10.35 -9.09 4.14
N GLU A 92 -10.52 -7.83 3.73
CA GLU A 92 -10.05 -7.37 2.42
C GLU A 92 -8.53 -7.33 2.35
N ILE A 93 -7.86 -6.81 3.39
CA ILE A 93 -6.40 -6.79 3.48
C ILE A 93 -5.82 -8.22 3.56
N GLU A 94 -6.47 -9.13 4.29
CA GLU A 94 -6.07 -10.53 4.37
C GLU A 94 -6.15 -11.25 3.02
N SER A 95 -7.09 -10.86 2.16
CA SER A 95 -7.18 -11.33 0.77
C SER A 95 -6.20 -10.63 -0.18
N GLY A 96 -5.51 -9.59 0.31
CA GLY A 96 -4.59 -8.79 -0.46
C GLY A 96 -3.26 -9.48 -0.76
N GLU A 97 -2.46 -8.83 -1.61
CA GLU A 97 -1.12 -9.27 -1.98
C GLU A 97 -0.06 -8.62 -1.09
N LEU A 98 0.71 -9.45 -0.40
CA LEU A 98 1.88 -9.03 0.36
C LEU A 98 3.02 -8.62 -0.59
N ILE A 99 3.43 -7.36 -0.54
CA ILE A 99 4.53 -6.84 -1.39
C ILE A 99 5.81 -6.53 -0.60
N TYR A 100 5.74 -6.48 0.73
CA TYR A 100 6.90 -6.31 1.61
C TYR A 100 6.58 -6.78 3.05
N GLU A 101 7.54 -7.44 3.69
CA GLU A 101 7.54 -7.81 5.11
C GLU A 101 8.97 -7.77 5.64
N ARG A 102 9.16 -7.34 6.89
CA ARG A 102 10.47 -7.29 7.57
C ARG A 102 10.72 -8.52 8.43
#